data_AF-A0A090QXD0-F1
#
_entry.id   AF-A0A090QXD0-F1
#
_cell.length_a   1.000
_cell.length_b   1.000
_cell.length_c   1.000
_cell.angle_alpha   90.00
_cell.angle_beta   90.00
_cell.angle_gamma   90.00
#
_symmetry.space_group_name_H-M   'P 1'
#
loop_
_entity.id
_entity.type
_entity.pdbx_description
1 polymer ?
#
loop_
_entity_poly.entity_id
_entity_poly.type
_entity_poly.pdbx_seq_one_letter_code
_entity_poly.pdbx_strand_id
1 'polypeptide(L)'
;MEGCTGDLSGQLRTSGGLTRQGGWYVDLPQLVVDGTVMQQDLALKGQLTASDKSGKGKLALSTDGLSLKHGPNGLTAQGQLTDTWDMKADIQAPDLAKSVPGLRGRVVGNVALSGKMAEPDVAVDLEGQAMGWQELATLQQFRLKGIVHPLPQLHADITLDAAGGKYDTVTMKTLALALKGTEQNHTLSLDVDAEPVSTLLRLRGALDRNVGWKGMLTRGEIRTDIGPWRLNRPTALGYQLKTQLASVAAHCWQQGKSSLCLTKDLEAGASGHANVAINHLDFDLIAKYLPEHMT
;
A
#
# COMPACT_ATOMS: atom_id res chain seq x y z
N MET A 1 -15.18 -6.96 -20.26
CA MET A 1 -14.21 -5.86 -20.43
C MET A 1 -14.69 -5.04 -21.60
N GLU A 2 -15.40 -3.95 -21.33
CA GLU A 2 -15.67 -2.95 -22.36
C GLU A 2 -14.33 -2.27 -22.69
N GLY A 3 -14.04 -2.10 -23.97
CA GLY A 3 -12.81 -1.46 -24.41
C GLY A 3 -12.77 0.00 -23.96
N CYS A 4 -11.59 0.48 -23.55
CA CYS A 4 -11.37 1.90 -23.32
C CYS A 4 -11.41 2.61 -24.68
N THR A 5 -12.49 3.33 -24.97
CA THR A 5 -12.64 4.11 -26.20
C THR A 5 -12.13 5.53 -25.97
N GLY A 6 -11.44 6.06 -26.97
CA GLY A 6 -11.00 7.44 -26.98
C GLY A 6 -10.58 7.91 -28.36
N ASP A 7 -10.63 9.22 -28.56
CA ASP A 7 -10.14 9.92 -29.74
C ASP A 7 -9.11 10.94 -29.29
N LEU A 8 -7.93 10.93 -29.92
CA LEU A 8 -6.78 11.72 -29.51
C LEU A 8 -6.25 12.50 -30.70
N SER A 9 -6.02 13.79 -30.48
CA SER A 9 -5.41 14.70 -31.43
C SER A 9 -4.30 15.50 -30.76
N GLY A 10 -3.46 16.19 -31.51
CA GLY A 10 -2.42 16.98 -30.87
C GLY A 10 -1.32 17.47 -31.79
N GLN A 11 -0.42 18.22 -31.19
CA GLN A 11 0.81 18.69 -31.80
C GLN A 11 1.99 18.07 -31.06
N LEU A 12 2.77 17.30 -31.80
CA LEU A 12 4.01 16.72 -31.33
C LEU A 12 5.16 17.30 -32.14
N ARG A 13 6.09 17.97 -31.46
CA ARG A 13 7.43 18.20 -32.03
C ARG A 13 8.34 17.16 -31.41
N THR A 14 8.91 16.32 -32.26
CA THR A 14 9.75 15.21 -31.84
C THR A 14 11.01 15.18 -32.68
N SER A 15 12.14 14.92 -32.02
CA SER A 15 13.35 14.45 -32.67
C SER A 15 13.88 13.25 -31.91
N GLY A 16 14.63 12.39 -32.58
CA GLY A 16 15.16 11.20 -31.97
C GLY A 16 15.99 10.38 -32.93
N GLY A 17 16.65 9.36 -32.40
CA GLY A 17 17.47 8.48 -33.20
C GLY A 17 18.05 7.32 -32.42
N LEU A 18 18.61 6.38 -33.19
CA LEU A 18 19.39 5.28 -32.67
C LEU A 18 20.87 5.66 -32.62
N THR A 19 21.56 5.20 -31.60
CA THR A 19 23.01 5.35 -31.45
C THR A 19 23.71 4.17 -32.12
N ARG A 20 24.96 4.35 -32.54
CA ARG A 20 25.76 3.26 -33.15
C ARG A 20 25.97 2.05 -32.24
N GLN A 21 25.89 2.25 -30.92
CA GLN A 21 26.05 1.21 -29.90
C GLN A 21 24.73 0.49 -29.55
N GLY A 22 23.63 0.78 -30.27
CA GLY A 22 22.34 0.10 -30.08
C GLY A 22 21.40 0.79 -29.08
N GLY A 23 21.79 1.93 -28.51
CA GLY A 23 20.92 2.78 -27.68
C GLY A 23 20.01 3.72 -28.47
N TRP A 24 19.19 4.51 -27.77
CA TRP A 24 18.21 5.44 -28.35
C TRP A 24 18.14 6.76 -27.58
N TYR A 25 17.62 7.79 -28.25
CA TYR A 25 17.22 9.06 -27.62
C TYR A 25 15.99 9.65 -28.31
N VAL A 26 15.17 10.35 -27.54
CA VAL A 26 13.97 11.08 -27.97
C VAL A 26 13.96 12.41 -27.24
N ASP A 27 13.66 13.47 -27.98
CA ASP A 27 13.44 14.82 -27.50
C ASP A 27 12.08 15.32 -27.99
N LEU A 28 11.19 15.60 -27.05
CA LEU A 28 9.86 16.13 -27.24
C LEU A 28 9.80 17.55 -26.66
N PRO A 29 10.35 18.58 -27.34
CA PRO A 29 10.34 19.95 -26.83
C PRO A 29 8.94 20.56 -26.76
N GLN A 30 7.97 19.97 -27.48
CA GLN A 30 6.57 20.32 -27.40
C GLN A 30 5.73 19.05 -27.54
N LEU A 31 5.11 18.66 -26.44
CA LEU A 31 4.10 17.60 -26.38
C LEU A 31 2.78 18.24 -25.99
N VAL A 32 1.84 18.29 -26.92
CA VAL A 32 0.46 18.71 -26.68
C VAL A 32 -0.44 17.66 -27.29
N VAL A 33 -1.09 16.86 -26.46
CA VAL A 33 -2.11 15.90 -26.88
C VAL A 33 -3.39 16.29 -26.19
N ASP A 34 -4.45 16.50 -26.95
CA ASP A 34 -5.79 16.80 -26.46
C ASP A 34 -6.76 15.78 -27.08
N GLY A 35 -7.76 15.36 -26.33
CA GLY A 35 -8.72 14.39 -26.84
C GLY A 35 -9.80 14.06 -25.84
N THR A 36 -10.50 12.96 -26.09
CA THR A 36 -11.53 12.46 -25.19
C THR A 36 -11.26 10.98 -24.91
N VAL A 37 -11.20 10.60 -23.65
CA VAL A 37 -11.07 9.21 -23.19
C VAL A 37 -12.17 8.96 -22.17
N MET A 38 -12.91 7.86 -22.30
CA MET A 38 -14.03 7.55 -21.38
C MET A 38 -15.01 8.72 -21.17
N GLN A 39 -15.34 9.45 -22.25
CA GLN A 39 -16.20 10.65 -22.23
C GLN A 39 -15.68 11.81 -21.35
N GLN A 40 -14.37 11.83 -21.06
CA GLN A 40 -13.70 12.93 -20.36
C GLN A 40 -12.62 13.53 -21.23
N ASP A 41 -12.44 14.84 -21.13
CA ASP A 41 -11.35 15.53 -21.81
C ASP A 41 -10.00 15.04 -21.29
N LEU A 42 -9.12 14.63 -22.19
CA LEU A 42 -7.74 14.30 -21.90
C LEU A 42 -6.85 15.44 -22.41
N ALA A 43 -5.92 15.90 -21.60
CA ALA A 43 -4.88 16.84 -22.02
C ALA A 43 -3.52 16.42 -21.46
N LEU A 44 -2.54 16.18 -22.32
CA LEU A 44 -1.14 15.96 -21.99
C LEU A 44 -0.32 17.11 -22.56
N LYS A 45 0.33 17.87 -21.68
CA LYS A 45 1.06 19.10 -22.05
C LYS A 45 2.42 19.12 -21.39
N GLY A 46 3.47 19.46 -22.14
CA GLY A 46 4.80 19.65 -21.57
C GLY A 46 5.94 19.44 -22.55
N GLN A 47 7.10 19.17 -21.98
CA GLN A 47 8.28 18.71 -22.71
C GLN A 47 8.81 17.44 -22.08
N LEU A 48 9.49 16.61 -22.85
CA LEU A 48 10.13 15.40 -22.34
C LEU A 48 11.39 15.08 -23.15
N THR A 49 12.51 14.90 -22.47
CA THR A 49 13.66 14.20 -23.03
C THR A 49 13.76 12.82 -22.40
N ALA A 50 14.04 11.82 -23.22
CA ALA A 50 14.24 10.45 -22.78
C ALA A 50 15.34 9.79 -23.60
N SER A 51 16.20 8.99 -22.96
CA SER A 51 17.23 8.25 -23.68
C SER A 51 17.71 7.03 -22.91
N ASP A 52 18.12 5.99 -23.62
CA ASP A 52 19.11 5.03 -23.16
C ASP A 52 20.19 5.00 -24.23
N LYS A 53 21.12 5.95 -24.15
CA LYS A 53 22.16 6.12 -25.18
C LYS A 53 23.05 4.89 -25.30
N SER A 54 23.14 4.06 -24.27
CA SER A 54 24.00 2.88 -24.24
C SER A 54 23.33 1.60 -24.76
N GLY A 55 21.99 1.55 -24.77
CA GLY A 55 21.24 0.32 -25.03
C GLY A 55 21.37 -0.73 -23.92
N LYS A 56 21.85 -0.34 -22.73
CA LYS A 56 22.13 -1.22 -21.59
C LYS A 56 21.20 -0.97 -20.40
N GLY A 57 20.09 -0.27 -20.63
CA GLY A 57 19.11 0.05 -19.59
C GLY A 57 19.46 1.28 -18.75
N LYS A 58 20.42 2.11 -19.17
CA LYS A 58 20.71 3.39 -18.51
C LYS A 58 19.73 4.47 -18.97
N LEU A 59 18.51 4.37 -18.47
CA LEU A 59 17.46 5.33 -18.79
C LEU A 59 17.76 6.69 -18.16
N ALA A 60 17.77 7.73 -18.99
CA ALA A 60 17.80 9.13 -18.61
C ALA A 60 16.51 9.80 -19.07
N LEU A 61 15.77 10.40 -18.14
CA LEU A 61 14.54 11.14 -18.41
C LEU A 61 14.64 12.54 -17.78
N SER A 62 14.15 13.57 -18.47
CA SER A 62 14.05 14.92 -17.89
C SER A 62 12.86 15.68 -18.47
N THR A 63 12.19 16.44 -17.60
CA THR A 63 11.08 17.33 -17.95
C THR A 63 11.05 18.53 -17.00
N ASP A 64 10.90 19.74 -17.54
CA ASP A 64 10.67 20.96 -16.76
C ASP A 64 9.20 21.09 -16.34
N GLY A 65 8.34 20.18 -16.81
CA GLY A 65 6.92 20.21 -16.56
C GLY A 65 6.19 19.33 -17.58
N LEU A 66 5.67 18.22 -17.10
CA LEU A 66 4.74 17.35 -17.81
C LEU A 66 3.43 17.33 -17.04
N SER A 67 2.34 17.77 -17.66
CA SER A 67 1.01 17.82 -17.09
C SER A 67 0.11 16.85 -17.82
N LEU A 68 -0.49 15.91 -17.09
CA LEU A 68 -1.58 15.07 -17.55
C LEU A 68 -2.86 15.51 -16.85
N LYS A 69 -3.92 15.79 -17.62
CA LYS A 69 -5.28 16.01 -17.13
C LYS A 69 -6.24 15.05 -17.77
N HIS A 70 -7.17 14.54 -16.98
CA HIS A 70 -8.28 13.70 -17.44
C HIS A 70 -9.56 14.12 -16.69
N GLY A 71 -10.44 14.82 -17.40
CA GLY A 71 -11.51 15.60 -16.80
C GLY A 71 -10.95 16.61 -15.78
N PRO A 72 -11.47 16.64 -14.54
CA PRO A 72 -10.99 17.53 -13.49
C PRO A 72 -9.73 17.03 -12.78
N ASN A 73 -9.29 15.79 -13.03
CA ASN A 73 -8.13 15.19 -12.36
C ASN A 73 -6.84 15.54 -13.10
N GLY A 74 -5.81 15.87 -12.33
CA GLY A 74 -4.51 16.27 -12.83
C GLY A 74 -3.35 15.58 -12.11
N LEU A 75 -2.29 15.36 -12.87
CA LEU A 75 -0.97 14.93 -12.41
C LEU A 75 0.06 15.83 -13.11
N THR A 76 0.94 16.46 -12.35
CA THR A 76 2.11 17.15 -12.90
C THR A 76 3.39 16.48 -12.44
N ALA A 77 4.38 16.39 -13.32
CA ALA A 77 5.71 15.87 -13.00
C ALA A 77 6.79 16.84 -13.49
N GLN A 78 7.84 17.01 -12.71
CA GLN A 78 8.98 17.87 -13.04
C GLN A 78 10.27 17.33 -12.43
N GLY A 79 11.36 17.46 -13.16
CA GLY A 79 12.70 17.06 -12.74
C GLY A 79 13.33 16.04 -13.68
N GLN A 80 14.23 15.22 -13.13
CA GLN A 80 15.10 14.33 -13.90
C GLN A 80 15.30 12.98 -13.21
N LEU A 81 15.38 11.93 -14.03
CA LEU A 81 15.77 10.58 -13.64
C LEU A 81 17.01 10.23 -14.46
N THR A 82 18.20 10.58 -13.98
CA THR A 82 19.48 10.28 -14.62
C THR A 82 20.33 9.38 -13.71
N ASP A 83 21.65 9.56 -13.64
CA ASP A 83 22.47 8.91 -12.61
C ASP A 83 22.07 9.40 -11.20
N THR A 84 21.60 10.64 -11.10
CA THR A 84 20.94 11.21 -9.91
C THR A 84 19.49 11.52 -10.25
N TRP A 85 18.59 10.98 -9.44
CA TRP A 85 17.16 11.22 -9.51
C TRP A 85 16.83 12.46 -8.69
N ASP A 86 15.96 13.28 -9.24
CA ASP A 86 15.28 14.40 -8.59
C ASP A 86 14.02 14.64 -9.41
N MET A 87 12.98 13.87 -9.15
CA MET A 87 11.70 13.92 -9.85
C MET A 87 10.59 14.11 -8.83
N LYS A 88 9.74 15.12 -9.05
CA LYS A 88 8.58 15.40 -8.21
C LYS A 88 7.32 15.25 -9.04
N ALA A 89 6.31 14.66 -8.44
CA ALA A 89 4.99 14.54 -9.01
C ALA A 89 3.94 15.08 -8.03
N ASP A 90 3.07 15.96 -8.51
CA ASP A 90 1.95 16.53 -7.75
C ASP A 90 0.65 15.99 -8.32
N ILE A 91 -0.22 15.50 -7.43
CA ILE A 91 -1.52 14.91 -7.76
C ILE A 91 -2.61 15.86 -7.27
N GLN A 92 -3.51 16.20 -8.19
CA GLN A 92 -4.71 17.00 -7.93
C GLN A 92 -5.90 16.30 -8.58
N ALA A 93 -6.51 15.35 -7.88
CA ALA A 93 -7.62 14.55 -8.39
C ALA A 93 -8.89 14.81 -7.56
N PRO A 94 -9.65 15.89 -7.82
CA PRO A 94 -10.84 16.24 -7.05
C PRO A 94 -12.05 15.33 -7.31
N ASP A 95 -12.07 14.54 -8.39
CA ASP A 95 -13.17 13.64 -8.72
C ASP A 95 -12.67 12.38 -9.44
N LEU A 96 -12.21 11.40 -8.68
CA LEU A 96 -11.63 10.15 -9.20
C LEU A 96 -12.57 9.37 -10.12
N ALA A 97 -13.89 9.55 -10.00
CA ALA A 97 -14.87 8.83 -10.82
C ALA A 97 -14.78 9.20 -12.30
N LYS A 98 -14.18 10.36 -12.61
CA LYS A 98 -13.89 10.79 -13.98
C LYS A 98 -12.71 10.05 -14.59
N SER A 99 -11.77 9.56 -13.79
CA SER A 99 -10.58 8.87 -14.31
C SER A 99 -10.60 7.36 -14.14
N VAL A 100 -11.28 6.86 -13.12
CA VAL A 100 -11.31 5.44 -12.82
C VAL A 100 -12.76 5.03 -12.55
N PRO A 101 -13.41 4.33 -13.49
CA PRO A 101 -14.77 3.85 -13.31
C PRO A 101 -14.91 3.03 -12.01
N GLY A 102 -15.92 3.36 -11.22
CA GLY A 102 -16.17 2.74 -9.91
C GLY A 102 -15.34 3.32 -8.75
N LEU A 103 -14.31 4.13 -8.98
CA LEU A 103 -13.58 4.79 -7.90
C LEU A 103 -14.16 6.19 -7.66
N ARG A 104 -14.58 6.48 -6.43
CA ARG A 104 -15.11 7.78 -6.01
C ARG A 104 -14.16 8.46 -5.03
N GLY A 105 -14.33 9.76 -4.87
CA GLY A 105 -13.61 10.59 -3.91
C GLY A 105 -12.56 11.47 -4.56
N ARG A 106 -11.78 12.15 -3.71
CA ARG A 106 -10.69 13.03 -4.11
C ARG A 106 -9.37 12.58 -3.51
N VAL A 107 -8.29 12.76 -4.25
CA VAL A 107 -6.91 12.55 -3.78
C VAL A 107 -6.06 13.75 -4.15
N VAL A 108 -5.27 14.22 -3.19
CA VAL A 108 -4.26 15.26 -3.38
C VAL A 108 -2.96 14.84 -2.72
N GLY A 109 -1.84 15.37 -3.20
CA GLY A 109 -0.55 15.20 -2.55
C GLY A 109 0.60 15.08 -3.54
N ASN A 110 1.75 14.64 -3.04
CA ASN A 110 2.99 14.62 -3.79
C ASN A 110 3.76 13.31 -3.61
N VAL A 111 4.53 12.99 -4.65
CA VAL A 111 5.52 11.90 -4.67
C VAL A 111 6.84 12.48 -5.13
N ALA A 112 7.93 12.14 -4.47
CA ALA A 112 9.27 12.53 -4.88
C ALA A 112 10.18 11.32 -4.97
N LEU A 113 10.96 11.26 -6.05
CA LEU A 113 12.04 10.32 -6.27
C LEU A 113 13.35 11.11 -6.23
N SER A 114 14.30 10.68 -5.42
CA SER A 114 15.59 11.36 -5.27
C SER A 114 16.74 10.36 -5.10
N GLY A 115 17.97 10.84 -4.95
CA GLY A 115 19.13 9.97 -4.70
C GLY A 115 19.74 9.40 -5.98
N LYS A 116 20.57 8.37 -5.86
CA LYS A 116 21.23 7.76 -7.03
C LYS A 116 20.28 6.78 -7.70
N MET A 117 20.39 6.59 -9.01
CA MET A 117 19.58 5.56 -9.72
C MET A 117 19.71 4.16 -9.09
N ALA A 118 20.90 3.80 -8.60
CA ALA A 118 21.16 2.52 -7.95
C ALA A 118 20.66 2.44 -6.50
N GLU A 119 20.40 3.60 -5.87
CA GLU A 119 20.01 3.76 -4.47
C GLU A 119 18.95 4.88 -4.37
N PRO A 120 17.74 4.67 -4.95
CA PRO A 120 16.76 5.73 -5.06
C PRO A 120 16.00 5.91 -3.75
N ASP A 121 15.71 7.15 -3.40
CA ASP A 121 14.88 7.51 -2.26
C ASP A 121 13.48 7.87 -2.74
N VAL A 122 12.46 7.37 -2.04
CA VAL A 122 11.05 7.63 -2.35
C VAL A 122 10.41 8.35 -1.17
N ALA A 123 9.83 9.51 -1.42
CA ALA A 123 8.97 10.21 -0.45
C ALA A 123 7.55 10.29 -0.98
N VAL A 124 6.57 10.02 -0.12
CA VAL A 124 5.14 10.07 -0.44
C VAL A 124 4.41 10.86 0.64
N ASP A 125 3.50 11.71 0.22
CA ASP A 125 2.61 12.47 1.07
C ASP A 125 1.28 12.61 0.32
N LEU A 126 0.29 11.79 0.68
CA LEU A 126 -1.00 11.72 0.01
C LEU A 126 -2.14 11.85 1.03
N GLU A 127 -3.20 12.52 0.60
CA GLU A 127 -4.45 12.63 1.33
C GLU A 127 -5.61 12.27 0.41
N GLY A 128 -6.51 11.43 0.90
CA GLY A 128 -7.76 11.11 0.22
C GLY A 128 -8.96 11.43 1.08
N GLN A 129 -10.06 11.82 0.44
CA GLN A 129 -11.32 12.13 1.10
C GLN A 129 -12.52 11.59 0.30
N ALA A 130 -13.58 11.21 1.02
CA ALA A 130 -14.82 10.68 0.47
C ALA A 130 -14.60 9.53 -0.53
N MET A 131 -13.66 8.65 -0.22
CA MET A 131 -13.27 7.53 -1.08
C MET A 131 -14.40 6.50 -1.15
N GLY A 132 -14.58 5.92 -2.33
CA GLY A 132 -15.50 4.81 -2.51
C GLY A 132 -15.04 3.89 -3.63
N TRP A 133 -15.23 2.59 -3.47
CA TRP A 133 -15.03 1.60 -4.53
C TRP A 133 -16.36 0.92 -4.83
N GLN A 134 -16.94 1.27 -5.97
CA GLN A 134 -18.25 0.86 -6.42
C GLN A 134 -19.28 1.11 -5.29
N GLU A 135 -20.15 0.13 -5.06
CA GLU A 135 -21.02 0.04 -3.88
C GLU A 135 -20.45 -0.89 -2.80
N LEU A 136 -19.19 -1.32 -2.93
CA LEU A 136 -18.57 -2.33 -2.08
C LEU A 136 -17.91 -1.74 -0.83
N ALA A 137 -17.22 -0.62 -1.00
CA ALA A 137 -16.40 -0.04 0.07
C ALA A 137 -16.51 1.49 0.09
N THR A 138 -16.45 2.07 1.28
CA THR A 138 -16.29 3.52 1.47
C THR A 138 -15.24 3.81 2.52
N LEU A 139 -14.59 4.97 2.40
CA LEU A 139 -13.65 5.48 3.40
C LEU A 139 -13.73 7.00 3.42
N GLN A 140 -14.02 7.58 4.59
CA GLN A 140 -14.17 9.03 4.70
C GLN A 140 -12.87 9.76 4.41
N GLN A 141 -11.74 9.26 4.91
CA GLN A 141 -10.44 9.86 4.66
C GLN A 141 -9.27 8.89 4.89
N PHE A 142 -8.15 9.19 4.24
CA PHE A 142 -6.85 8.64 4.59
C PHE A 142 -5.74 9.68 4.44
N ARG A 143 -4.64 9.46 5.16
CA ARG A 143 -3.37 10.15 5.03
C ARG A 143 -2.26 9.11 4.96
N LEU A 144 -1.52 9.09 3.86
CA LEU A 144 -0.32 8.27 3.69
C LEU A 144 0.89 9.20 3.66
N LYS A 145 1.82 9.01 4.58
CA LYS A 145 3.09 9.72 4.58
C LYS A 145 4.22 8.75 4.80
N GLY A 146 5.27 8.84 3.99
CA GLY A 146 6.45 8.03 4.24
C GLY A 146 7.66 8.38 3.41
N ILE A 147 8.81 7.93 3.91
CA ILE A 147 10.09 7.97 3.23
C ILE A 147 10.65 6.54 3.21
N VAL A 148 11.08 6.08 2.05
CA VAL A 148 11.64 4.74 1.82
C VAL A 148 12.96 4.86 1.09
N HIS A 149 13.98 4.24 1.65
CA HIS A 149 15.30 4.03 1.05
C HIS A 149 15.42 2.53 0.77
N PRO A 150 15.09 2.02 -0.43
CA PRO A 150 15.03 0.58 -0.70
C PRO A 150 16.40 -0.10 -0.78
N LEU A 151 17.46 0.66 -1.07
CA LEU A 151 18.82 0.18 -1.34
C LEU A 151 19.86 1.13 -0.72
N PRO A 152 21.06 0.63 -0.39
CA PRO A 152 21.47 -0.78 -0.43
C PRO A 152 20.88 -1.60 0.72
N GLN A 153 20.54 -0.95 1.83
CA GLN A 153 19.81 -1.53 2.95
C GLN A 153 18.44 -0.85 3.03
N LEU A 154 17.37 -1.64 3.02
CA LEU A 154 16.03 -1.08 3.13
C LEU A 154 15.88 -0.33 4.46
N HIS A 155 15.48 0.93 4.41
CA HIS A 155 15.03 1.74 5.54
C HIS A 155 13.69 2.40 5.20
N ALA A 156 12.74 2.36 6.11
CA ALA A 156 11.42 2.94 5.91
C ALA A 156 10.95 3.67 7.17
N ASP A 157 10.24 4.78 6.97
CA ASP A 157 9.39 5.43 7.97
C ASP A 157 8.08 5.76 7.23
N ILE A 158 7.05 4.94 7.44
CA ILE A 158 5.76 5.00 6.74
C ILE A 158 4.65 5.03 7.77
N THR A 159 3.70 5.94 7.57
CA THR A 159 2.48 6.08 8.36
C THR A 159 1.27 6.10 7.43
N LEU A 160 0.22 5.37 7.81
CA LEU A 160 -1.09 5.40 7.18
C LEU A 160 -2.13 5.57 8.28
N ASP A 161 -2.81 6.71 8.24
CA ASP A 161 -3.98 6.98 9.07
C ASP A 161 -5.22 6.98 8.18
N ALA A 162 -6.29 6.33 8.62
CA ALA A 162 -7.54 6.26 7.90
C ALA A 162 -8.73 6.32 8.86
N ALA A 163 -9.86 6.86 8.41
CA ALA A 163 -11.06 6.98 9.24
C ALA A 163 -12.36 6.80 8.45
N GLY A 164 -13.38 6.31 9.14
CA GLY A 164 -14.74 6.17 8.60
C GLY A 164 -14.83 5.19 7.43
N GLY A 165 -14.23 4.01 7.58
CA GLY A 165 -14.29 2.93 6.60
C GLY A 165 -15.55 2.09 6.74
N LYS A 166 -16.10 1.62 5.62
CA LYS A 166 -17.15 0.58 5.60
C LYS A 166 -16.88 -0.40 4.48
N TYR A 167 -16.97 -1.69 4.80
CA TYR A 167 -16.89 -2.77 3.83
C TYR A 167 -17.75 -3.94 4.33
N ASP A 168 -18.74 -4.34 3.54
CA ASP A 168 -19.72 -5.36 3.94
C ASP A 168 -20.32 -5.06 5.33
N THR A 169 -20.18 -5.97 6.30
CA THR A 169 -20.67 -5.82 7.68
C THR A 169 -19.72 -5.06 8.61
N VAL A 170 -18.52 -4.71 8.13
CA VAL A 170 -17.48 -4.06 8.93
C VAL A 170 -17.58 -2.55 8.83
N THR A 171 -17.63 -1.87 9.98
CA THR A 171 -17.51 -0.42 10.08
C THR A 171 -16.26 -0.05 10.87
N MET A 172 -15.33 0.65 10.24
CA MET A 172 -14.06 1.10 10.81
C MET A 172 -14.14 2.58 11.19
N LYS A 173 -13.96 2.89 12.47
CA LYS A 173 -13.85 4.27 12.96
C LYS A 173 -12.48 4.82 12.62
N THR A 174 -11.42 4.12 13.00
CA THR A 174 -10.04 4.53 12.74
C THR A 174 -9.14 3.34 12.41
N LEU A 175 -8.10 3.62 11.64
CA LEU A 175 -6.94 2.76 11.43
C LEU A 175 -5.69 3.64 11.48
N ALA A 176 -4.70 3.20 12.25
CA ALA A 176 -3.36 3.76 12.30
C ALA A 176 -2.35 2.64 12.09
N LEU A 177 -1.55 2.77 11.04
CA LEU A 177 -0.49 1.83 10.68
C LEU A 177 0.82 2.59 10.62
N ALA A 178 1.86 2.09 11.29
CA ALA A 178 3.21 2.62 11.16
C ALA A 178 4.24 1.50 10.98
N LEU A 179 5.14 1.69 10.01
CA LEU A 179 6.31 0.84 9.76
C LEU A 179 7.55 1.71 9.85
N LYS A 180 8.48 1.34 10.74
CA LYS A 180 9.71 2.11 10.96
C LYS A 180 10.92 1.22 11.17
N GLY A 181 12.05 1.57 10.55
CA GLY A 181 13.36 0.96 10.78
C GLY A 181 13.98 0.39 9.51
N THR A 182 14.98 -0.47 9.68
CA THR A 182 15.69 -1.12 8.58
C THR A 182 15.16 -2.51 8.31
N GLU A 183 15.51 -3.11 7.16
CA GLU A 183 15.22 -4.54 6.91
C GLU A 183 15.69 -5.42 8.06
N GLN A 184 16.87 -5.17 8.66
CA GLN A 184 17.40 -6.00 9.75
C GLN A 184 16.80 -5.69 11.12
N ASN A 185 16.14 -4.54 11.29
CA ASN A 185 15.50 -4.15 12.54
C ASN A 185 14.39 -3.12 12.26
N HIS A 186 13.15 -3.60 12.15
CA HIS A 186 11.98 -2.76 11.98
C HIS A 186 10.89 -3.10 12.98
N THR A 187 10.01 -2.13 13.18
CA THR A 187 8.81 -2.23 13.99
C THR A 187 7.58 -1.94 13.14
N LEU A 188 6.51 -2.67 13.39
CA LEU A 188 5.19 -2.46 12.80
C LEU A 188 4.19 -2.27 13.94
N SER A 189 3.44 -1.17 13.92
CA SER A 189 2.28 -0.97 14.80
C SER A 189 1.03 -0.85 13.96
N LEU A 190 0.00 -1.58 14.36
CA LEU A 190 -1.34 -1.51 13.78
C LEU A 190 -2.35 -1.28 14.92
N ASP A 191 -3.16 -0.24 14.80
CA ASP A 191 -4.31 0.03 15.64
C ASP A 191 -5.54 0.22 14.75
N VAL A 192 -6.57 -0.60 14.96
CA VAL A 192 -7.82 -0.56 14.20
C VAL A 192 -8.98 -0.53 15.18
N ASP A 193 -9.74 0.56 15.21
CA ASP A 193 -11.03 0.63 15.90
C ASP A 193 -12.14 0.39 14.89
N ALA A 194 -12.73 -0.79 14.95
CA ALA A 194 -13.77 -1.25 14.05
C ALA A 194 -14.77 -2.17 14.75
N GLU A 195 -15.96 -2.25 14.17
CA GLU A 195 -17.02 -3.18 14.54
C GLU A 195 -17.20 -4.17 13.37
N PRO A 196 -17.35 -5.48 13.65
CA PRO A 196 -17.48 -6.08 14.98
C PRO A 196 -16.15 -6.34 15.71
N VAL A 197 -15.00 -6.23 15.03
CA VAL A 197 -13.69 -6.58 15.58
C VAL A 197 -12.72 -5.41 15.48
N SER A 198 -12.12 -5.05 16.62
CA SER A 198 -11.02 -4.10 16.70
C SER A 198 -9.71 -4.81 17.03
N THR A 199 -8.59 -4.27 16.57
CA THR A 199 -7.28 -4.93 16.67
C THR A 199 -6.19 -3.94 17.07
N LEU A 200 -5.31 -4.36 17.98
CA LEU A 200 -4.05 -3.69 18.31
C LEU A 200 -2.92 -4.71 18.18
N LEU A 201 -1.95 -4.45 17.30
CA LEU A 201 -0.76 -5.29 17.13
C LEU A 201 0.51 -4.45 17.21
N ARG A 202 1.54 -5.02 17.84
CA ARG A 202 2.91 -4.50 17.83
C ARG A 202 3.84 -5.64 17.44
N LEU A 203 4.59 -5.45 16.36
CA LEU A 203 5.55 -6.40 15.85
C LEU A 203 6.92 -5.76 15.77
N ARG A 204 7.96 -6.59 15.93
CA ARG A 204 9.32 -6.28 15.54
C ARG A 204 9.85 -7.40 14.66
N GLY A 205 10.73 -7.09 13.72
CA GLY A 205 11.24 -8.10 12.80
C GLY A 205 12.53 -7.72 12.10
N ALA A 206 13.04 -8.72 11.38
CA ALA A 206 14.18 -8.66 10.50
C ALA A 206 13.84 -9.40 9.20
N LEU A 207 14.25 -8.85 8.06
CA LEU A 207 14.12 -9.40 6.73
C LEU A 207 15.53 -9.71 6.22
N ASP A 208 15.77 -10.99 5.94
CA ASP A 208 16.85 -11.42 5.07
C ASP A 208 16.27 -11.65 3.67
N ARG A 209 16.76 -10.92 2.67
CA ARG A 209 16.22 -10.95 1.30
C ARG A 209 16.34 -12.32 0.62
N ASN A 210 17.23 -13.19 1.09
CA ASN A 210 17.50 -14.51 0.51
C ASN A 210 16.83 -15.65 1.28
N VAL A 211 16.52 -15.43 2.56
CA VAL A 211 15.92 -16.43 3.46
C VAL A 211 14.45 -16.12 3.70
N GLY A 212 14.17 -14.93 4.19
CA GLY A 212 12.83 -14.46 4.51
C GLY A 212 12.77 -13.62 5.77
N TRP A 213 11.56 -13.44 6.27
CA TRP A 213 11.27 -12.58 7.40
C TRP A 213 11.17 -13.39 8.69
N LYS A 214 11.72 -12.85 9.78
CA LYS A 214 11.59 -13.38 11.13
C LYS A 214 11.21 -12.24 12.07
N GLY A 215 10.26 -12.48 12.96
CA GLY A 215 9.81 -11.46 13.87
C GLY A 215 9.11 -12.00 15.09
N MET A 216 8.54 -11.06 15.83
CA MET A 216 7.84 -11.33 17.08
C MET A 216 6.65 -10.40 17.17
N LEU A 217 5.46 -10.97 17.36
CA LEU A 217 4.30 -10.25 17.85
C LEU A 217 4.53 -10.00 19.34
N THR A 218 4.91 -8.78 19.70
CA THR A 218 5.27 -8.42 21.08
C THR A 218 4.07 -8.05 21.92
N ARG A 219 3.03 -7.51 21.28
CA ARG A 219 1.74 -7.20 21.90
C ARG A 219 0.62 -7.41 20.90
N GLY A 220 -0.46 -8.04 21.35
CA GLY A 220 -1.67 -8.24 20.58
C GLY A 220 -2.89 -8.07 21.46
N GLU A 221 -3.89 -7.36 20.98
CA GLU A 221 -5.24 -7.34 21.54
C GLU A 221 -6.25 -7.38 20.40
N ILE A 222 -7.21 -8.31 20.48
CA ILE A 222 -8.34 -8.40 19.55
C ILE A 222 -9.57 -8.17 20.40
N ARG A 223 -10.27 -7.06 20.17
CA ARG A 223 -11.51 -6.74 20.87
C ARG A 223 -12.68 -7.15 19.99
N THR A 224 -13.47 -8.08 20.51
CA THR A 224 -14.74 -8.49 19.91
C THR A 224 -15.89 -7.96 20.77
N ASP A 225 -17.10 -8.29 20.34
CA ASP A 225 -18.34 -8.03 21.03
C ASP A 225 -18.57 -8.88 22.29
N ILE A 226 -17.76 -9.92 22.50
CA ILE A 226 -17.73 -10.70 23.75
C ILE A 226 -16.62 -10.26 24.69
N GLY A 227 -15.77 -9.30 24.26
CA GLY A 227 -14.72 -8.69 25.08
C GLY A 227 -13.30 -8.80 24.48
N PRO A 228 -12.28 -8.30 25.19
CA PRO A 228 -10.92 -8.26 24.69
C PRO A 228 -10.17 -9.59 24.89
N TRP A 229 -9.56 -10.07 23.82
CA TRP A 229 -8.63 -11.19 23.78
C TRP A 229 -7.20 -10.67 23.69
N ARG A 230 -6.37 -10.99 24.68
CA ARG A 230 -5.00 -10.46 24.79
C ARG A 230 -3.97 -11.56 24.57
N LEU A 231 -2.92 -11.22 23.85
CA LEU A 231 -1.79 -12.12 23.66
C LEU A 231 -1.12 -12.42 25.00
N ASN A 232 -0.97 -13.71 25.35
CA ASN A 232 -0.43 -14.12 26.64
C ASN A 232 1.09 -13.91 26.76
N ARG A 233 1.81 -13.99 25.64
CA ARG A 233 3.27 -13.83 25.57
C ARG A 233 3.73 -13.38 24.19
N PRO A 234 4.89 -12.71 24.09
CA PRO A 234 5.50 -12.45 22.81
C PRO A 234 5.64 -13.73 21.98
N THR A 235 5.18 -13.69 20.73
CA THR A 235 5.03 -14.88 19.89
C THR A 235 5.89 -14.75 18.64
N ALA A 236 6.77 -15.73 18.42
CA ALA A 236 7.61 -15.76 17.23
C ALA A 236 6.78 -15.98 15.96
N LEU A 237 7.12 -15.23 14.93
CA LEU A 237 6.51 -15.28 13.61
C LEU A 237 7.62 -15.43 12.55
N GLY A 238 7.32 -16.10 11.45
CA GLY A 238 8.27 -16.25 10.35
C GLY A 238 7.58 -16.34 9.00
N TYR A 239 8.32 -15.98 7.95
CA TYR A 239 7.93 -16.20 6.57
C TYR A 239 9.17 -16.56 5.74
N GLN A 240 9.18 -17.75 5.15
CA GLN A 240 10.28 -18.24 4.32
C GLN A 240 9.99 -17.94 2.85
N LEU A 241 10.86 -17.17 2.19
CA LEU A 241 10.63 -16.72 0.81
C LEU A 241 10.69 -17.87 -0.21
N LYS A 242 11.64 -18.80 -0.02
CA LYS A 242 11.85 -19.92 -0.97
C LYS A 242 10.71 -20.93 -0.97
N THR A 243 10.19 -21.25 0.22
CA THR A 243 9.12 -22.24 0.39
C THR A 243 7.74 -21.61 0.47
N GLN A 244 7.66 -20.28 0.60
CA GLN A 244 6.43 -19.52 0.81
C GLN A 244 5.65 -19.97 2.06
N LEU A 245 6.37 -20.45 3.08
CA LEU A 245 5.79 -20.93 4.32
C LEU A 245 5.82 -19.84 5.39
N ALA A 246 4.66 -19.52 5.94
CA ALA A 246 4.51 -18.73 7.15
C ALA A 246 4.57 -19.64 8.38
N SER A 247 5.19 -19.18 9.46
CA SER A 247 5.22 -19.87 10.75
C SER A 247 4.74 -18.99 11.90
N VAL A 248 4.03 -19.60 12.84
CA VAL A 248 3.53 -18.95 14.06
C VAL A 248 3.78 -19.88 15.24
N ALA A 249 4.56 -19.41 16.21
CA ALA A 249 4.83 -20.20 17.41
C ALA A 249 3.55 -20.41 18.24
N ALA A 250 3.48 -21.54 18.94
CA ALA A 250 2.41 -21.86 19.87
C ALA A 250 2.22 -20.73 20.90
N HIS A 251 0.99 -20.27 21.07
CA HIS A 251 0.63 -19.15 21.94
C HIS A 251 -0.85 -19.22 22.32
N CYS A 252 -1.28 -18.38 23.26
CA CYS A 252 -2.69 -18.25 23.61
C CYS A 252 -3.13 -16.79 23.58
N TRP A 253 -4.37 -16.60 23.12
CA TRP A 253 -5.15 -15.42 23.40
C TRP A 253 -5.95 -15.64 24.67
N GLN A 254 -5.91 -14.69 25.59
CA GLN A 254 -6.52 -14.78 26.91
C GLN A 254 -7.66 -13.78 27.06
N GLN A 255 -8.75 -14.24 27.67
CA GLN A 255 -9.89 -13.42 28.05
C GLN A 255 -10.39 -13.87 29.42
N GLY A 256 -10.05 -13.13 30.48
CA GLY A 256 -10.37 -13.55 31.84
C GLY A 256 -9.75 -14.91 32.17
N LYS A 257 -10.58 -15.92 32.47
CA LYS A 257 -10.15 -17.31 32.68
C LYS A 257 -10.07 -18.12 31.38
N SER A 258 -10.72 -17.66 30.32
CA SER A 258 -10.77 -18.34 29.03
C SER A 258 -9.48 -18.14 28.23
N SER A 259 -9.13 -19.14 27.42
CA SER A 259 -8.03 -19.03 26.47
C SER A 259 -8.33 -19.73 25.14
N LEU A 260 -7.86 -19.13 24.05
CA LEU A 260 -7.83 -19.70 22.72
C LEU A 260 -6.36 -19.91 22.35
N CYS A 261 -5.92 -21.16 22.28
CA CYS A 261 -4.52 -21.51 22.15
C CYS A 261 -4.23 -22.20 20.82
N LEU A 262 -3.20 -21.73 20.13
CA LEU A 262 -2.46 -22.52 19.16
C LEU A 262 -1.52 -23.44 19.95
N THR A 263 -1.85 -24.73 20.04
CA THR A 263 -1.18 -25.69 20.95
C THR A 263 0.11 -26.27 20.39
N LYS A 264 0.34 -26.12 19.08
CA LYS A 264 1.58 -26.48 18.39
C LYS A 264 1.93 -25.38 17.41
N ASP A 265 3.22 -25.22 17.13
CA ASP A 265 3.67 -24.29 16.10
C ASP A 265 2.94 -24.58 14.78
N LEU A 266 2.42 -23.52 14.17
CA LEU A 266 1.78 -23.56 12.87
C LEU A 266 2.86 -23.31 11.81
N GLU A 267 2.82 -24.11 10.75
CA GLU A 267 3.48 -23.82 9.48
C GLU A 267 2.44 -23.94 8.36
N ALA A 268 2.33 -22.92 7.52
CA ALA A 268 1.29 -22.84 6.49
C ALA A 268 1.79 -22.12 5.23
N GLY A 269 1.45 -22.68 4.07
CA GLY A 269 1.60 -22.06 2.75
C GLY A 269 0.27 -22.10 2.00
N ALA A 270 0.24 -22.68 0.79
CA ALA A 270 -1.01 -22.95 0.07
C ALA A 270 -1.99 -23.86 0.85
N SER A 271 -1.46 -24.65 1.77
CA SER A 271 -2.21 -25.40 2.77
C SER A 271 -1.49 -25.34 4.13
N GLY A 272 -2.18 -25.67 5.21
CA GLY A 272 -1.64 -25.64 6.56
C GLY A 272 -2.56 -26.33 7.56
N HIS A 273 -2.03 -26.65 8.73
CA HIS A 273 -2.79 -27.30 9.81
C HIS A 273 -2.57 -26.56 11.12
N ALA A 274 -3.64 -26.11 11.75
CA ALA A 274 -3.60 -25.48 13.07
C ALA A 274 -4.13 -26.44 14.14
N ASN A 275 -3.38 -26.60 15.23
CA ASN A 275 -3.84 -27.34 16.40
C ASN A 275 -4.37 -26.32 17.39
N VAL A 276 -5.69 -26.23 17.53
CA VAL A 276 -6.34 -25.19 18.32
C VAL A 276 -7.07 -25.81 19.50
N ALA A 277 -6.97 -25.18 20.67
CA ALA A 277 -7.73 -25.55 21.86
C ALA A 277 -8.36 -24.31 22.48
N ILE A 278 -9.61 -24.47 22.95
CA ILE A 278 -10.28 -23.48 23.79
C ILE A 278 -10.34 -24.05 25.20
N ASN A 279 -9.80 -23.32 26.17
CA ASN A 279 -9.82 -23.75 27.58
C ASN A 279 -10.64 -22.78 28.41
N HIS A 280 -11.37 -23.33 29.38
CA HIS A 280 -12.15 -22.57 30.36
C HIS A 280 -13.04 -21.50 29.71
N LEU A 281 -13.71 -21.85 28.60
CA LEU A 281 -14.67 -20.96 27.94
C LEU A 281 -15.78 -20.62 28.93
N ASP A 282 -15.90 -19.33 29.21
CA ASP A 282 -16.99 -18.82 30.02
C ASP A 282 -18.23 -18.72 29.14
N PHE A 283 -19.22 -19.59 29.39
CA PHE A 283 -20.43 -19.70 28.57
C PHE A 283 -21.29 -18.44 28.63
N ASP A 284 -21.15 -17.64 29.69
CA ASP A 284 -21.83 -16.34 29.82
C ASP A 284 -21.38 -15.38 28.70
N LEU A 285 -20.13 -15.51 28.23
CA LEU A 285 -19.59 -14.68 27.15
C LEU A 285 -20.25 -14.97 25.80
N ILE A 286 -20.70 -16.21 25.58
CA ILE A 286 -21.33 -16.63 24.32
C ILE A 286 -22.84 -16.84 24.45
N ALA A 287 -23.45 -16.49 25.58
CA ALA A 287 -24.86 -16.71 25.84
C ALA A 287 -25.78 -16.15 24.74
N LYS A 288 -25.45 -14.97 24.19
CA LYS A 288 -26.19 -14.35 23.06
C LYS A 288 -26.13 -15.13 21.73
N TYR A 289 -25.22 -16.10 21.63
CA TYR A 289 -25.03 -16.96 20.47
C TYR A 289 -25.52 -18.39 20.72
N LEU A 290 -25.87 -18.72 21.96
CA LEU A 290 -26.44 -20.02 22.29
C LEU A 290 -27.92 -20.03 21.93
N PRO A 291 -28.44 -21.15 21.39
CA PRO A 291 -29.88 -21.35 21.23
C PRO A 291 -30.63 -21.22 22.57
N GLU A 292 -31.85 -20.67 22.54
CA GLU A 292 -32.67 -20.37 23.74
C GLU A 292 -32.92 -21.56 24.68
N HIS A 293 -32.69 -22.79 24.23
CA HIS A 293 -32.87 -24.02 24.99
C HIS A 293 -31.60 -24.53 25.71
N MET A 294 -30.52 -23.74 25.73
CA MET A 294 -29.24 -24.08 26.39
C MET A 294 -28.82 -23.12 27.52
N THR A 295 -29.65 -22.12 27.85
CA THR A 295 -29.50 -21.22 29.00
C THR A 295 -30.45 -21.59 30.12
#